data_AF-A0A1A0M789-F1
#
_entry.id   AF-A0A1A0M789-F1
#
_cell.length_a   1.000
_cell.length_b   1.000
_cell.length_c   1.000
_cell.angle_alpha   90.00
_cell.angle_beta   90.00
_cell.angle_gamma   90.00
#
_symmetry.space_group_name_H-M   'P 1'
#
loop_
_entity.id
_entity.type
_entity.pdbx_description
1 polymer ?
#
loop_
_entity_poly.entity_id
_entity_poly.type
_entity_poly.pdbx_seq_one_letter_code
_entity_poly.pdbx_strand_id
1 'polypeptide(L)' 'MRVLAARGRASAYPCVGDCGRPAADWAYDNADPDELVSTVNGAPRRYSLDPARYQPMCRPCHKRFDHTHRALRVYASW' A
#
# COMPACT_ATOMS: atom_id res chain seq x y z
N MET A 1 9.40 9.34 -6.08
CA MET A 1 8.43 8.23 -5.90
C MET A 1 7.91 7.80 -7.27
N ARG A 2 8.02 6.52 -7.64
CA ARG A 2 7.62 6.00 -8.96
C ARG A 2 6.12 6.20 -9.25
N VAL A 3 5.26 5.87 -8.29
CA VAL A 3 3.80 6.00 -8.41
C VAL A 3 3.39 7.45 -8.63
N LEU A 4 4.05 8.39 -7.94
CA LEU A 4 3.83 9.83 -8.13
C LEU A 4 4.14 10.28 -9.56
N ALA A 5 5.20 9.76 -10.18
CA ALA A 5 5.56 10.10 -11.57
C ALA A 5 4.55 9.52 -12.58
N ALA A 6 4.06 8.30 -12.34
CA ALA A 6 3.15 7.61 -13.27
C ALA A 6 1.68 8.04 -13.13
N ARG A 7 1.23 8.36 -11.89
CA ARG A 7 -0.18 8.55 -11.56
C ARG A 7 -0.47 9.86 -10.84
N GLY A 8 0.54 10.69 -10.57
CA GLY A 8 0.36 11.93 -9.83
C GLY A 8 0.16 11.73 -8.32
N ARG A 9 -0.25 12.81 -7.66
CA ARG A 9 -0.38 12.84 -6.19
C ARG A 9 -1.56 11.97 -5.75
N ALA A 10 -1.38 11.19 -4.69
CA ALA A 10 -2.46 10.40 -4.10
C ALA A 10 -3.68 11.26 -3.75
N SER A 11 -3.46 12.49 -3.29
CA SER A 11 -4.53 13.45 -2.93
C SER A 11 -5.42 13.89 -4.09
N ALA A 12 -5.05 13.59 -5.34
CA ALA A 12 -5.94 13.79 -6.48
C ALA A 12 -7.03 12.71 -6.59
N TYR A 13 -6.96 11.66 -5.76
CA TYR A 13 -7.86 10.51 -5.79
C TYR A 13 -8.65 10.38 -4.46
N PRO A 14 -9.90 9.89 -4.53
CA PRO A 14 -10.63 9.50 -3.32
C PRO A 14 -9.96 8.29 -2.66
N CYS A 15 -10.02 8.23 -1.33
CA CYS A 15 -9.57 7.08 -0.57
C CYS A 15 -10.45 5.86 -0.85
N VAL A 16 -9.84 4.71 -1.17
CA VAL A 16 -10.57 3.47 -1.46
C VAL A 16 -11.20 2.80 -0.23
N GLY A 17 -10.75 3.14 0.98
CA GLY A 17 -11.21 2.53 2.24
C GLY A 17 -12.59 2.96 2.75
N ASP A 18 -13.53 3.28 1.85
CA ASP A 18 -14.93 3.67 2.11
C ASP A 18 -15.10 4.73 3.24
N CYS A 19 -14.30 5.79 3.19
CA CYS A 19 -14.32 6.85 4.19
C CYS A 19 -14.64 8.24 3.62
N GLY A 20 -14.80 8.36 2.31
CA GLY A 20 -15.13 9.61 1.60
C GLY A 20 -14.04 10.69 1.61
N ARG A 21 -12.88 10.45 2.24
CA ARG A 21 -11.78 11.44 2.34
C ARG A 21 -10.86 11.36 1.12
N PRO A 22 -10.17 12.45 0.73
CA PRO A 22 -9.07 12.36 -0.23
C PRO A 22 -7.96 11.48 0.32
N ALA A 23 -7.28 10.75 -0.57
CA ALA A 23 -6.12 9.98 -0.18
C ALA A 23 -4.94 10.89 0.23
N ALA A 24 -4.05 10.35 1.05
CA ALA A 24 -2.83 11.03 1.48
C ALA A 24 -1.59 10.31 0.92
N ASP A 25 -1.67 8.98 0.84
CA ASP A 25 -0.57 8.10 0.49
C ASP A 25 -1.01 7.04 -0.51
N TRP A 26 -0.02 6.42 -1.16
CA TRP A 26 -0.18 5.25 -2.01
C TRP A 26 0.14 3.99 -1.19
N ALA A 27 -0.82 3.10 -1.03
CA ALA A 27 -0.71 1.84 -0.29
C ALA A 27 -0.46 0.68 -1.26
N TYR A 28 0.58 -0.13 -1.05
CA TYR A 28 0.83 -1.32 -1.86
C TYR A 28 -0.20 -2.42 -1.53
N ASP A 29 -0.88 -2.98 -2.54
CA ASP A 29 -1.98 -3.94 -2.36
C ASP A 29 -1.55 -5.36 -1.95
N ASN A 30 -0.24 -5.66 -2.02
CA ASN A 30 0.33 -6.98 -1.74
C ASN A 30 -0.18 -8.11 -2.66
N ALA A 31 -0.65 -7.78 -3.86
CA ALA A 31 -1.19 -8.73 -4.82
C ALA A 31 -0.29 -8.93 -6.06
N ASP A 32 0.94 -8.41 -6.04
CA ASP A 32 1.91 -8.62 -7.11
C ASP A 32 2.53 -10.03 -7.01
N PRO A 33 2.38 -10.90 -8.03
CA PRO A 33 3.09 -12.18 -8.05
C PRO A 33 4.62 -12.01 -8.09
N ASP A 34 5.10 -10.90 -8.65
CA ASP A 34 6.53 -10.58 -8.79
C ASP A 34 6.98 -9.56 -7.72
N GLU A 35 6.39 -9.62 -6.52
CA GLU A 35 6.71 -8.68 -5.45
C GLU A 35 8.18 -8.72 -5.07
N LEU A 36 8.75 -7.55 -4.81
CA LEU A 36 10.12 -7.38 -4.38
C LEU A 36 10.18 -7.12 -2.88
N VAL A 37 11.28 -7.51 -2.24
CA VAL A 37 11.55 -7.25 -0.83
C VAL A 37 12.80 -6.37 -0.70
N SER A 38 12.71 -5.32 0.11
CA SER A 38 13.86 -4.52 0.52
C SER A 38 13.89 -4.38 2.04
N THR A 39 15.09 -4.28 2.62
CA THR A 39 15.23 -4.01 4.05
C THR A 39 15.17 -2.52 4.29
N VAL A 40 14.18 -2.06 5.06
CA VAL A 40 14.01 -0.67 5.47
C VAL A 40 13.97 -0.62 6.99
N ASN A 41 14.87 0.16 7.60
CA ASN A 41 15.01 0.25 9.05
C ASN A 41 15.16 -1.12 9.75
N GLY A 42 15.95 -2.02 9.15
CA GLY A 42 16.21 -3.36 9.69
C GLY A 42 15.06 -4.36 9.52
N ALA A 43 13.95 -3.98 8.87
CA ALA A 43 12.80 -4.86 8.64
C ALA A 43 12.53 -5.04 7.15
N PRO A 44 12.12 -6.25 6.70
CA PRO A 44 11.71 -6.45 5.31
C PRO A 44 10.44 -5.64 5.00
N ARG A 45 10.43 -5.02 3.82
CA ARG A 45 9.32 -4.29 3.23
C ARG A 45 9.11 -4.79 1.81
N ARG A 46 7.89 -5.24 1.54
CA ARG A 46 7.45 -5.66 0.21
C ARG A 46 7.03 -4.46 -0.61
N TYR A 47 7.32 -4.48 -1.90
CA TYR A 47 6.97 -3.43 -2.84
C TYR A 47 6.88 -3.98 -4.26
N SER A 48 6.20 -3.26 -5.15
CA SER A 48 6.11 -3.61 -6.57
C SER A 48 6.78 -2.53 -7.42
N LEU A 49 7.26 -2.92 -8.61
CA LEU A 49 7.67 -1.97 -9.64
C LEU A 49 6.48 -1.44 -10.46
N ASP A 50 5.37 -2.17 -10.47
CA ASP A 50 4.15 -1.80 -11.19
C ASP A 50 3.34 -0.75 -10.40
N PRO A 51 3.18 0.48 -10.95
CA PRO A 51 2.38 1.51 -10.31
C PRO A 51 0.89 1.15 -10.13
N ALA A 52 0.37 0.16 -10.85
CA ALA A 52 -1.01 -0.30 -10.72
C ALA A 52 -1.27 -1.03 -9.39
N ARG A 53 -0.24 -1.59 -8.76
CA ARG A 53 -0.31 -2.29 -7.47
C ARG A 53 -0.45 -1.38 -6.24
N TYR A 54 -0.64 -0.08 -6.46
CA TYR A 54 -0.72 0.91 -5.40
C TYR A 54 -2.11 1.55 -5.37
N GLN A 55 -2.78 1.52 -4.23
CA GLN A 55 -4.12 2.08 -4.05
C GLN A 55 -4.06 3.41 -3.29
N PRO A 56 -4.86 4.42 -3.69
CA PRO A 56 -4.88 5.69 -2.99
C PRO A 56 -5.64 5.54 -1.67
N MET A 57 -4.96 5.79 -0.54
CA MET A 57 -5.56 5.68 0.78
C MET A 57 -5.27 6.91 1.64
N CYS A 58 -6.25 7.30 2.47
CA CYS A 58 -5.99 8.24 3.55
C CYS A 58 -5.26 7.52 4.69
N ARG A 59 -4.51 8.26 5.51
CA ARG A 59 -3.69 7.72 6.61
C ARG A 59 -4.44 6.75 7.55
N PRO A 60 -5.67 7.02 8.04
CA PRO A 60 -6.34 6.09 8.94
C PRO A 60 -6.74 4.78 8.23
N CYS A 61 -7.25 4.85 7.00
CA CYS A 61 -7.58 3.64 6.23
C CYS A 61 -6.33 2.84 5.86
N HIS A 62 -5.24 3.52 5.48
CA HIS A 62 -3.96 2.90 5.18
C HIS A 62 -3.40 2.14 6.38
N LYS A 63 -3.40 2.76 7.57
CA LYS A 63 -2.94 2.09 8.81
C LYS A 63 -3.78 0.85 9.15
N ARG A 64 -5.10 0.91 8.96
CA ARG A 64 -6.00 -0.23 9.17
C ARG A 64 -5.71 -1.35 8.16
N PHE A 65 -5.53 -0.99 6.89
CA PHE A 65 -5.17 -1.91 5.82
C PHE A 65 -3.87 -2.65 6.13
N ASP A 66 -2.80 -1.93 6.48
CA ASP A 66 -1.51 -2.52 6.84
C ASP A 66 -1.62 -3.45 8.05
N HIS A 67 -2.40 -3.09 9.05
CA HIS A 67 -2.62 -3.93 10.24
C HIS A 67 -3.32 -5.24 9.86
N THR A 68 -4.36 -5.19 9.02
CA THR A 68 -5.07 -6.38 8.54
C THR A 68 -4.13 -7.28 7.73
N HIS A 69 -3.34 -6.72 6.80
CA HIS A 69 -2.40 -7.52 6.00
C HIS A 69 -1.26 -8.10 6.85
N ARG A 70 -0.79 -7.39 7.87
CA ARG A 70 0.16 -7.95 8.84
C ARG A 70 -0.46 -9.11 9.63
N ALA A 71 -1.70 -8.96 10.08
CA ALA A 71 -2.40 -10.01 10.82
C ALA A 71 -2.60 -11.26 9.93
N LEU A 72 -3.14 -11.10 8.72
CA LEU A 72 -3.35 -12.21 7.78
C LEU A 72 -2.05 -12.96 7.46
N ARG A 73 -0.91 -12.26 7.37
CA ARG A 73 0.41 -12.89 7.18
C ARG A 73 0.83 -13.79 8.35
N VAL A 74 0.54 -13.39 9.59
CA VAL A 74 0.84 -14.20 10.77
C VAL A 74 0.01 -15.49 10.78
N TYR A 75 -1.24 -15.43 10.32
CA TYR A 75 -2.14 -16.59 10.30
C TYR A 75 -1.91 -17.52 9.10
N ALA A 76 -1.43 -17.03 7.96
CA ALA A 76 -1.16 -17.84 6.76
C ALA A 76 0.18 -18.63 6.81
N SER A 77 0.89 -18.61 7.93
CA SER A 77 2.20 -19.25 8.11
C SER A 77 2.15 -20.52 8.99
N TRP A 78 0.99 -21.19 9.08
CA TRP A 78 0.76 -22.42 9.84
C TRP A 78 0.30 -23.56 8.94
#